data_AF-A0A5N5J296-F1
#
_entry.id   AF-A0A5N5J296-F1
#
_cell.length_a   1.000
_cell.length_b   1.000
_cell.length_c   1.000
_cell.angle_alpha   90.00
_cell.angle_beta   90.00
_cell.angle_gamma   90.00
#
_symmetry.space_group_name_H-M   'P 1'
#
loop_
_entity.id
_entity.type
_entity.pdbx_description
1 polymer ?
#
loop_
_entity_poly.entity_id
_entity_poly.type
_entity_poly.pdbx_seq_one_letter_code
_entity_poly.pdbx_strand_id
1 'polypeptide(L)'
;LRSLQPQPDTDSGPSESPQVSFPDGVKVLHECTDAMVDICFVHGLTRNRESTWTARGQSPPWPKNLLPQELKEARILTYGYDAYVVRRSVASSARLIDHA
;
A
#
# COMPACT_ATOMS: atom_id res chain seq x y z
N LEU A 1 -29.64 22.80 52.95
CA LEU A 1 -30.21 22.02 51.83
C LEU A 1 -29.26 22.16 50.66
N ARG A 2 -28.39 21.17 50.43
CA ARG A 2 -27.32 21.22 49.41
C ARG A 2 -27.86 20.59 48.14
N SER A 3 -28.14 21.39 47.12
CA SER A 3 -28.56 20.91 45.80
C SER A 3 -27.48 20.01 45.19
N LEU A 4 -27.87 18.81 44.79
CA LEU A 4 -27.04 17.92 43.96
C LEU A 4 -27.44 18.15 42.50
N GLN A 5 -26.52 18.68 41.71
CA GLN A 5 -26.64 18.84 40.27
C GLN A 5 -26.21 17.52 39.59
N PRO A 6 -26.98 16.95 38.64
CA PRO A 6 -26.54 15.78 37.88
C PRO A 6 -25.39 16.14 36.92
N GLN A 7 -24.40 15.25 36.83
CA GLN A 7 -23.27 15.32 35.90
C GLN A 7 -23.72 15.14 34.45
N PRO A 8 -23.06 15.77 33.46
CA PRO A 8 -23.40 15.64 32.06
C PRO A 8 -23.10 14.22 31.57
N ASP A 9 -24.06 13.64 30.85
CA ASP A 9 -23.91 12.35 30.19
C ASP A 9 -22.75 12.41 29.19
N THR A 10 -21.71 11.62 29.47
CA THR A 10 -20.59 11.39 28.57
C THR A 10 -21.10 10.58 27.38
N ASP A 11 -21.52 11.28 26.32
CA ASP A 11 -21.84 10.68 25.02
C ASP A 11 -20.62 9.89 24.54
N SER A 12 -20.74 8.56 24.61
CA SER A 12 -19.71 7.63 24.20
C SER A 12 -19.73 7.56 22.68
N GLY A 13 -19.03 8.51 22.04
CA GLY A 13 -18.74 8.46 20.62
C GLY A 13 -18.06 7.14 20.24
N PRO A 14 -18.26 6.64 19.00
CA PRO A 14 -17.75 5.35 18.59
C PRO A 14 -16.22 5.31 18.75
N SER A 15 -15.74 4.29 19.44
CA SER A 15 -14.32 4.04 19.65
C SER A 15 -13.58 4.04 18.31
N GLU A 16 -12.75 5.06 18.08
CA GLU A 16 -11.82 5.10 16.96
C GLU A 16 -10.85 3.92 17.11
N SER A 17 -11.09 2.86 16.36
CA SER A 17 -10.09 1.82 16.11
C SER A 17 -8.83 2.51 15.57
N PRO A 18 -7.61 2.11 16.00
CA PRO A 18 -6.38 2.73 15.53
C PRO A 18 -6.36 2.73 14.01
N GLN A 19 -6.51 3.91 13.40
CA GLN A 19 -6.37 4.08 11.96
C GLN A 19 -4.88 3.87 11.66
N VAL A 20 -4.47 2.62 11.45
CA VAL A 20 -3.12 2.32 10.98
C VAL A 20 -3.02 2.98 9.61
N SER A 21 -2.28 4.09 9.52
CA SER A 21 -2.08 4.79 8.25
C SER A 21 -1.27 3.87 7.34
N PHE A 22 -1.98 3.18 6.45
CA PHE A 22 -1.34 2.40 5.42
C PHE A 22 -0.78 3.37 4.39
N PRO A 23 0.49 3.23 3.94
CA PRO A 23 1.02 4.07 2.89
C PRO A 23 0.33 3.74 1.56
N ASP A 24 -0.78 4.42 1.32
CA ASP A 24 -1.65 4.31 0.17
C ASP A 24 -1.37 5.41 -0.86
N GLY A 25 -1.82 5.19 -2.10
CA GLY A 25 -1.55 6.09 -3.21
C GLY A 25 -0.21 5.85 -3.90
N VAL A 26 0.07 6.72 -4.86
CA VAL A 26 1.24 6.67 -5.75
C VAL A 26 2.48 7.21 -5.06
N LYS A 27 3.60 6.53 -5.23
CA LYS A 27 4.95 6.97 -4.86
C LYS A 27 5.86 6.87 -6.07
N VAL A 28 6.58 7.95 -6.37
CA VAL A 28 7.64 7.95 -7.40
C VAL A 28 8.87 7.24 -6.86
N LEU A 29 9.32 6.21 -7.55
CA LEU A 29 10.58 5.50 -7.27
C LEU A 29 11.74 6.08 -8.07
N HIS A 30 11.48 6.44 -9.33
CA HIS A 30 12.42 7.13 -10.21
C HIS A 30 11.65 8.15 -11.05
N GLU A 31 12.07 9.41 -11.00
CA GLU A 31 11.51 10.49 -11.80
C GLU A 31 12.24 10.59 -13.14
N CYS A 32 11.50 10.86 -14.21
CA CYS A 32 12.05 11.11 -15.53
C CYS A 32 11.20 12.19 -16.19
N THR A 33 11.76 13.40 -16.31
CA THR A 33 11.03 14.59 -16.79
C THR A 33 10.53 14.42 -18.22
N ASP A 34 11.34 13.77 -19.06
CA ASP A 34 11.05 13.51 -20.47
C ASP A 34 10.57 12.06 -20.67
N ALA A 35 9.88 11.50 -19.67
CA ALA A 35 9.40 10.12 -19.73
C ALA A 35 8.45 9.93 -20.92
N MET A 36 8.74 8.92 -21.73
CA MET A 36 7.88 8.45 -22.80
C MET A 36 6.82 7.47 -22.27
N VAL A 37 7.10 6.81 -21.14
CA VAL A 37 6.20 5.83 -20.52
C VAL A 37 6.21 5.94 -18.99
N ASP A 38 5.08 5.58 -18.38
CA ASP A 38 4.95 5.38 -16.94
C ASP A 38 4.84 3.89 -16.62
N ILE A 39 5.65 3.41 -15.67
CA ILE A 39 5.56 2.03 -15.17
C ILE A 39 5.15 2.06 -13.70
N CYS A 40 3.95 1.55 -13.40
CA CYS A 40 3.41 1.52 -12.04
C CYS A 40 3.36 0.11 -11.47
N PHE A 41 4.07 -0.09 -10.36
CA PHE A 41 4.12 -1.35 -9.62
C PHE A 41 3.05 -1.38 -8.52
N VAL A 42 2.07 -2.29 -8.63
CA VAL A 42 0.97 -2.42 -7.66
C VAL A 42 1.21 -3.64 -6.76
N HIS A 43 1.22 -3.46 -5.43
CA HIS A 43 1.45 -4.59 -4.53
C HIS A 43 0.25 -5.54 -4.43
N GLY A 44 0.52 -6.78 -4.02
CA GLY A 44 -0.49 -7.80 -3.75
C GLY A 44 -1.07 -7.74 -2.34
N LEU A 45 -1.93 -8.72 -2.05
CA LEU A 45 -2.59 -8.92 -0.75
C LEU A 45 -1.59 -8.98 0.41
N THR A 46 -1.97 -8.41 1.56
CA THR A 46 -1.20 -8.50 2.82
C THR A 46 0.23 -7.93 2.73
N ARG A 47 0.57 -7.18 1.69
CA ARG A 47 1.90 -6.59 1.50
C ARG A 47 1.84 -5.06 1.41
N ASN A 48 2.99 -4.43 1.24
CA ASN A 48 3.18 -2.98 1.20
C ASN A 48 3.85 -2.55 -0.11
N ARG A 49 3.51 -1.35 -0.61
CA ARG A 49 3.99 -0.81 -1.90
C ARG A 49 5.51 -0.72 -2.08
N GLU A 50 6.30 -0.77 -1.01
CA GLU A 50 7.76 -0.73 -1.07
C GLU A 50 8.39 -2.07 -0.73
N SER A 51 7.97 -2.69 0.37
CA SER A 51 8.56 -3.95 0.83
C SER A 51 8.27 -5.12 -0.12
N THR A 52 7.17 -5.06 -0.88
CA THR A 52 6.87 -6.07 -1.93
C THR A 52 7.98 -6.19 -2.96
N TRP A 53 8.64 -5.07 -3.27
CA TRP A 53 9.64 -4.97 -4.33
C TRP A 53 11.07 -4.90 -3.78
N THR A 54 11.25 -5.16 -2.49
CA THR A 54 12.55 -5.04 -1.81
C THR A 54 13.00 -6.40 -1.30
N ALA A 55 14.16 -6.88 -1.78
CA ALA A 55 14.74 -8.11 -1.29
C ALA A 55 15.18 -7.99 0.18
N ARG A 56 15.19 -9.11 0.92
CA ARG A 56 15.58 -9.12 2.34
C ARG A 56 17.00 -8.58 2.52
N GLY A 57 17.16 -7.59 3.40
CA GLY A 57 18.45 -6.96 3.68
C GLY A 57 18.96 -6.03 2.57
N GLN A 58 18.14 -5.75 1.56
CA GLN A 58 18.45 -4.79 0.51
C GLN A 58 17.61 -3.52 0.68
N SER A 59 18.15 -2.40 0.22
CA SER A 59 17.46 -1.13 0.05
C SER A 59 18.25 -0.31 -0.97
N PRO A 60 17.61 0.36 -1.95
CA PRO A 60 16.17 0.53 -2.13
C PRO A 60 15.52 -0.64 -2.95
N PRO A 61 14.21 -0.58 -3.29
CA PRO A 61 13.54 -1.63 -4.08
C PRO A 61 14.23 -1.91 -5.43
N TRP A 62 14.15 -3.15 -5.93
CA TRP A 62 14.81 -3.52 -7.19
C TRP A 62 14.33 -2.73 -8.42
N PRO A 63 13.03 -2.33 -8.57
CA PRO A 63 12.61 -1.52 -9.71
C PRO A 63 13.32 -0.17 -9.75
N LYS A 64 13.63 0.41 -8.58
CA LYS A 64 14.39 1.66 -8.47
C LYS A 64 15.87 1.48 -8.83
N ASN A 65 16.45 0.32 -8.50
CA ASN A 65 17.87 0.06 -8.74
C ASN A 65 18.17 -0.32 -10.19
N LEU A 66 17.33 -1.14 -10.82
CA LEU A 66 17.64 -1.77 -12.10
C LEU A 66 17.01 -1.03 -13.29
N LEU A 67 15.74 -0.64 -13.19
CA LEU A 67 15.00 -0.14 -14.35
C LEU A 67 15.50 1.19 -14.91
N PRO A 68 16.00 2.16 -14.13
CA PRO A 68 16.51 3.40 -14.71
C PRO A 68 17.68 3.21 -15.69
N GLN A 69 18.42 2.10 -15.58
CA GLN A 69 19.54 1.80 -16.49
C GLN A 69 19.05 1.16 -17.79
N GLU A 70 18.05 0.28 -17.71
CA GLU A 70 17.49 -0.46 -18.84
C GLU A 70 16.44 0.36 -19.62
N LEU A 71 15.66 1.18 -18.91
CA LEU A 71 14.52 1.94 -19.42
C LEU A 71 14.70 3.43 -19.09
N LYS A 72 15.62 4.08 -19.81
CA LYS A 72 16.06 5.46 -19.53
C LYS A 72 14.95 6.51 -19.67
N GLU A 73 13.98 6.26 -20.53
CA GLU A 73 12.85 7.16 -20.81
C GLU A 73 11.57 6.73 -20.05
N ALA A 74 11.71 5.97 -18.96
CA ALA A 74 10.59 5.54 -18.14
C ALA A 74 10.59 6.22 -16.78
N ARG A 75 9.42 6.71 -16.36
CA ARG A 75 9.16 7.08 -14.97
C ARG A 75 8.67 5.86 -14.21
N ILE A 76 9.25 5.59 -13.05
CA ILE A 76 8.97 4.39 -12.26
C ILE A 76 8.19 4.78 -11.01
N LEU A 77 7.01 4.19 -10.85
CA LEU A 77 6.06 4.44 -9.77
C LEU A 77 5.75 3.16 -9.00
N THR A 78 5.34 3.29 -7.75
CA THR A 78 4.68 2.22 -7.00
C THR A 78 3.38 2.72 -6.40
N TYR A 79 2.35 1.87 -6.35
CA TYR A 79 1.04 2.22 -5.82
C TYR A 79 0.67 1.31 -4.65
N GLY A 80 0.21 1.96 -3.57
CA GLY A 80 -0.33 1.30 -2.39
C GLY A 80 -1.84 1.40 -2.28
N TYR A 81 -2.48 0.35 -1.81
CA TYR A 81 -3.88 0.36 -1.34
C TYR A 81 -4.00 -0.50 -0.08
N ASP A 82 -5.07 -0.31 0.70
CA ASP A 82 -5.35 -1.20 1.84
C ASP A 82 -5.72 -2.61 1.34
N ALA A 83 -4.71 -3.46 1.23
CA ALA A 83 -4.84 -4.83 0.78
C ALA A 83 -5.20 -5.81 1.91
N TYR A 84 -5.42 -5.33 3.13
CA TYR A 84 -5.96 -6.12 4.24
C TYR A 84 -7.49 -6.16 4.22
N VAL A 85 -8.14 -5.25 3.47
CA VAL A 85 -9.59 -5.16 3.33
C VAL A 85 -10.18 -6.10 2.26
N VAL A 86 -9.35 -6.72 1.40
CA VAL A 86 -9.80 -7.80 0.50
C VAL A 86 -10.02 -9.08 1.31
N ARG A 87 -11.12 -9.10 2.07
CA ARG A 87 -11.57 -10.24 2.86
C ARG A 87 -11.90 -11.41 1.93
N ARG A 88 -11.03 -12.42 1.93
CA ARG A 88 -11.35 -13.87 1.93
C ARG A 88 -12.29 -14.47 0.87
N SER A 89 -12.84 -13.74 -0.11
CA SER A 89 -13.86 -14.29 -1.02
C SER A 89 -13.48 -14.42 -2.50
N VAL A 90 -12.42 -13.77 -3.00
CA VAL A 90 -12.06 -13.89 -4.42
C VAL A 90 -10.55 -13.85 -4.65
N ALA A 91 -9.81 -14.77 -4.04
CA ALA A 91 -8.47 -15.09 -4.53
C ALA A 91 -8.64 -16.07 -5.71
N SER A 92 -8.51 -15.62 -6.95
CA SER A 92 -8.49 -16.51 -8.11
C SER A 92 -7.32 -17.48 -7.99
N SER A 93 -7.59 -18.79 -7.90
CA SER A 93 -6.55 -19.82 -7.92
C SER A 93 -6.13 -20.11 -9.37
N ALA A 94 -5.40 -19.19 -10.01
CA ALA A 94 -4.71 -19.51 -11.26
C ALA A 94 -3.46 -20.34 -10.92
N ARG A 95 -3.63 -21.65 -10.74
CA ARG A 95 -2.53 -22.58 -10.56
C ARG A 95 -2.09 -23.10 -11.93
N LEU A 96 -0.85 -22.83 -12.30
CA LEU A 96 -0.20 -23.39 -13.51
C LEU A 96 -0.02 -24.92 -13.47
N ILE A 97 -0.54 -25.60 -12.44
CA ILE A 97 -0.49 -27.06 -12.26
C ILE A 97 -1.66 -27.77 -12.96
N ASP A 98 -2.73 -27.05 -13.32
CA ASP A 98 -3.94 -27.66 -13.90
C ASP A 98 -3.91 -27.75 -15.45
N HIS A 99 -2.72 -27.67 -16.06
CA HIS A 99 -2.50 -27.88 -17.49
C HIS A 99 -1.40 -28.92 -17.72
N ALA A 100 -1.79 -30.20 -17.69
CA ALA A 100 -1.05 -31.33 -18.26
C ALA A 100 -2.04 -32.28 -18.94
#